data_AF-A0A4Y2SK11-F1
#
_entry.id   AF-A0A4Y2SK11-F1
#
_cell.length_a   1.000
_cell.length_b   1.000
_cell.length_c   1.000
_cell.angle_alpha   90.00
_cell.angle_beta   90.00
_cell.angle_gamma   90.00
#
_symmetry.space_group_name_H-M   'P 1'
#
loop_
_entity.id
_entity.type
_entity.pdbx_description
1 polymer ?
#
loop_
_entity_poly.entity_id
_entity_poly.type
_entity_poly.pdbx_seq_one_letter_code
_entity_poly.pdbx_strand_id
1 'polypeptide(L)'
;MDREVVESFPPTAANYVKAVDSLKARFGRDELLAEVYVRELLKLIISVQNKEQSSMTSLYDKLESCLRALETLGVTTNKWVSILYPMVESCLQEDS
;
A
#
# COMPACT_ATOMS: atom_id res chain seq x y z
N MET A 1 25.11 8.45 5.69
CA MET A 1 24.57 7.11 6.03
C MET A 1 24.07 6.38 4.79
N ASP A 2 23.22 6.98 3.94
CA ASP A 2 22.74 6.31 2.71
C ASP A 2 23.81 6.23 1.62
N ARG A 3 24.69 7.23 1.60
CA ARG A 3 25.81 7.34 0.65
C ARG A 3 26.85 6.24 0.83
N GLU A 4 27.11 5.79 2.06
CA GLU A 4 28.07 4.70 2.35
C GLU A 4 27.65 3.37 1.72
N VAL A 5 26.34 3.06 1.71
CA VAL A 5 25.84 1.83 1.07
C VAL A 5 26.13 1.86 -0.42
N VAL A 6 25.81 2.98 -1.09
CA VAL A 6 26.03 3.13 -2.53
C VAL A 6 27.53 3.15 -2.88
N GLU A 7 28.34 3.86 -2.09
CA GLU A 7 29.78 3.99 -2.30
C GLU A 7 30.55 2.70 -2.00
N SER A 8 29.97 1.77 -1.23
CA SER A 8 30.56 0.45 -0.99
C SER A 8 30.56 -0.47 -2.22
N PHE A 9 29.77 -0.14 -3.24
CA PHE A 9 29.67 -0.91 -4.47
C PHE A 9 30.45 -0.23 -5.62
N PRO A 10 31.45 -0.90 -6.22
CA PRO A 10 32.08 -0.41 -7.44
C PRO A 10 31.05 -0.19 -8.57
N PRO A 11 31.15 0.90 -9.36
CA PRO A 11 30.16 1.28 -10.37
C PRO A 11 30.24 0.37 -11.62
N THR A 12 29.72 -0.84 -11.46
CA THR A 12 29.66 -1.87 -12.51
C THR A 12 28.22 -2.31 -12.71
N ALA A 13 27.88 -2.76 -13.92
CA ALA A 13 26.54 -3.23 -14.27
C ALA A 13 25.99 -4.26 -13.26
N ALA A 14 26.83 -5.20 -12.83
CA ALA A 14 26.47 -6.26 -11.88
C ALA A 14 26.21 -5.77 -10.46
N ASN A 15 26.78 -4.63 -10.07
CA ASN A 15 26.68 -4.11 -8.70
C ASN A 15 25.47 -3.19 -8.49
N TYR A 16 24.84 -2.67 -9.54
CA TYR A 16 23.63 -1.86 -9.38
C TYR A 16 22.49 -2.62 -8.72
N VAL A 17 22.26 -3.87 -9.14
CA VAL A 17 21.22 -4.72 -8.53
C VAL A 17 21.50 -4.94 -7.05
N LYS A 18 22.76 -5.23 -6.69
CA LYS A 18 23.17 -5.43 -5.28
C LYS A 18 23.04 -4.16 -4.44
N ALA A 19 23.36 -3.00 -5.01
CA ALA A 19 23.19 -1.72 -4.32
C ALA A 19 21.70 -1.42 -4.08
N VAL A 20 20.84 -1.66 -5.09
CA VAL A 20 19.39 -1.52 -4.98
C VAL A 20 18.83 -2.48 -3.92
N ASP A 21 19.23 -3.75 -3.95
CA ASP A 21 18.77 -4.75 -2.99
C ASP A 21 19.24 -4.43 -1.56
N SER A 22 20.48 -3.97 -1.39
CA SER A 22 20.98 -3.54 -0.08
C SER A 22 20.24 -2.31 0.46
N LEU A 23 19.86 -1.38 -0.41
CA LEU A 23 19.01 -0.24 -0.02
C LEU A 23 17.59 -0.71 0.34
N LYS A 24 17.00 -1.60 -0.44
CA LYS A 24 15.69 -2.20 -0.13
C LYS A 24 15.72 -3.00 1.18
N ALA A 25 16.77 -3.77 1.47
CA ALA A 25 16.87 -4.49 2.73
C ALA A 25 16.99 -3.56 3.94
N ARG A 26 17.65 -2.41 3.78
CA ARG A 26 17.88 -1.45 4.87
C ARG A 26 16.72 -0.48 5.08
N PHE A 27 16.02 -0.10 4.00
CA PHE A 27 15.04 0.97 4.01
C PHE A 27 13.67 0.57 3.45
N GLY A 28 13.58 -0.56 2.75
CA GLY A 28 12.32 -1.17 2.37
C GLY A 28 11.57 -1.56 3.63
N ARG A 29 10.42 -0.92 3.82
CA ARG A 29 9.51 -1.18 4.94
C ARG A 29 8.14 -1.51 4.37
N ASP A 30 8.09 -2.60 3.61
CA ASP A 30 6.90 -2.99 2.86
C ASP A 30 5.69 -3.17 3.79
N GLU A 31 5.91 -3.64 5.03
CA GLU A 31 4.87 -3.71 6.06
C GLU A 31 4.29 -2.34 6.45
N LEU A 32 5.16 -1.34 6.65
CA LEU A 32 4.73 0.03 6.96
C LEU A 32 3.98 0.65 5.79
N LEU A 33 4.44 0.38 4.57
CA LEU A 33 3.81 0.88 3.35
C LEU A 33 2.43 0.22 3.13
N ALA A 34 2.31 -1.09 3.41
CA ALA A 34 1.02 -1.78 3.41
C ALA A 34 0.04 -1.15 4.42
N GLU A 35 0.52 -0.83 5.62
CA GLU A 35 -0.27 -0.17 6.66
C GLU A 35 -0.76 1.23 6.21
N VAL A 36 0.06 1.98 5.45
CA VAL A 36 -0.34 3.26 4.85
C VAL A 36 -1.49 3.07 3.86
N TYR A 37 -1.36 2.15 2.89
CA TYR A 37 -2.41 1.91 1.90
C TYR A 37 -3.71 1.40 2.52
N VAL A 38 -3.63 0.60 3.59
CA VAL A 38 -4.81 0.15 4.34
C VAL A 38 -5.49 1.33 5.02
N ARG A 39 -4.74 2.23 5.66
CA ARG A 39 -5.31 3.46 6.24
C ARG A 39 -5.96 4.33 5.17
N GLU A 40 -5.40 4.40 3.97
CA GLU A 40 -6.02 5.13 2.86
C GLU A 40 -7.34 4.48 2.41
N LEU A 41 -7.40 3.15 2.32
CA LEU A 41 -8.65 2.43 2.07
C LEU A 41 -9.70 2.73 3.15
N LEU A 42 -9.32 2.73 4.43
CA LEU A 42 -10.24 3.07 5.52
C LEU A 42 -10.77 4.50 5.44
N LYS A 43 -9.90 5.45 5.13
CA LYS A 43 -10.31 6.85 4.90
C LYS A 43 -11.27 6.96 3.73
N LEU A 44 -11.02 6.23 2.65
CA LEU A 44 -11.89 6.21 1.48
C LEU A 44 -13.28 5.69 1.85
N ILE A 45 -13.34 4.58 2.58
CA ILE A 45 -14.60 3.98 3.06
C ILE A 45 -15.38 4.98 3.94
N ILE A 46 -14.72 5.58 4.94
CA ILE A 46 -15.35 6.57 5.84
C ILE A 46 -15.86 7.78 5.05
N SER A 47 -15.09 8.26 4.05
CA SER A 47 -15.52 9.39 3.22
C SER A 47 -16.81 9.09 2.44
N VAL A 48 -16.96 7.84 1.96
CA VAL A 48 -18.18 7.38 1.27
C VAL A 48 -19.35 7.32 2.25
N GLN A 49 -19.16 6.77 3.45
CA GLN A 49 -20.20 6.72 4.50
C GLN A 49 -20.68 8.11 4.92
N ASN A 50 -19.75 9.05 5.08
CA ASN A 50 -20.03 10.43 5.43
C ASN A 50 -20.64 11.24 4.28
N LYS A 51 -20.88 10.62 3.11
CA LYS A 51 -21.39 11.26 1.89
C LYS A 51 -20.55 12.46 1.47
N GLU A 52 -19.23 12.38 1.72
CA GLU A 52 -18.29 13.41 1.29
C GLU A 52 -18.30 13.48 -0.23
N GLN A 53 -18.38 14.71 -0.77
CA GLN A 53 -18.53 14.92 -2.19
C GLN A 53 -17.24 14.55 -2.93
N SER A 54 -17.24 13.38 -3.56
CA SER A 54 -16.17 12.89 -4.43
C SER A 54 -16.80 12.35 -5.71
N SER A 55 -16.10 12.50 -6.85
CA SER A 55 -16.57 11.89 -8.08
C SER A 55 -16.41 10.38 -8.02
N MET A 56 -17.35 9.65 -8.60
CA MET A 56 -17.30 8.18 -8.67
C MET A 56 -15.99 7.70 -9.31
N THR A 57 -15.54 8.35 -10.38
CA THR A 57 -14.25 8.07 -11.02
C THR A 57 -13.08 8.20 -10.05
N SER A 58 -13.03 9.28 -9.26
CA SER A 58 -11.94 9.49 -8.30
C SER A 58 -11.93 8.43 -7.20
N LEU A 59 -13.10 7.97 -6.76
CA LEU A 59 -13.22 6.90 -5.78
C LEU A 59 -12.67 5.58 -6.35
N TYR A 60 -13.07 5.21 -7.56
CA TYR A 60 -12.58 4.00 -8.22
C TYR A 60 -11.07 4.04 -8.45
N ASP A 61 -10.54 5.15 -8.97
CA ASP A 61 -9.10 5.28 -9.23
C ASP A 61 -8.28 5.13 -7.94
N LYS A 62 -8.74 5.73 -6.83
CA LYS A 62 -8.07 5.63 -5.53
C LYS A 62 -8.13 4.21 -4.97
N LEU A 63 -9.30 3.57 -5.06
CA LEU A 63 -9.50 2.19 -4.63
C LEU A 63 -8.58 1.25 -5.41
N GLU A 64 -8.57 1.34 -6.74
CA GLU A 64 -7.75 0.51 -7.60
C GLU A 64 -6.25 0.72 -7.37
N SER A 65 -5.83 1.98 -7.20
CA SER A 65 -4.43 2.30 -6.86
C SER A 65 -3.98 1.65 -5.56
N CYS A 66 -4.79 1.74 -4.50
CA CYS A 66 -4.48 1.13 -3.21
C CYS A 66 -4.40 -0.40 -3.31
N LEU A 67 -5.36 -1.02 -4.00
CA LEU A 67 -5.38 -2.48 -4.20
C LEU A 67 -4.15 -2.98 -4.97
N ARG A 68 -3.78 -2.29 -6.06
CA ARG A 68 -2.61 -2.63 -6.87
C ARG A 68 -1.30 -2.47 -6.09
N ALA A 69 -1.21 -1.43 -5.25
CA ALA A 69 -0.04 -1.20 -4.43
C ALA A 69 0.12 -2.30 -3.35
N LEU A 70 -0.98 -2.70 -2.71
CA LEU A 70 -0.99 -3.83 -1.78
C LEU A 70 -0.57 -5.13 -2.48
N GLU A 71 -1.15 -5.44 -3.65
CA GLU A 71 -0.77 -6.62 -4.42
C GLU A 71 0.74 -6.64 -4.75
N THR A 72 1.30 -5.50 -5.16
CA THR A 72 2.73 -5.35 -5.46
C THR A 72 3.63 -5.63 -4.25
N LEU A 73 3.15 -5.33 -3.04
CA LEU A 73 3.87 -5.57 -1.79
C LEU A 73 3.81 -7.04 -1.33
N GLY A 74 3.30 -7.96 -2.15
CA GLY A 74 3.16 -9.36 -1.79
C GLY A 74 2.13 -9.58 -0.68
N VAL A 75 1.27 -8.58 -0.47
CA VAL A 75 0.22 -8.63 0.53
C VAL A 75 -0.85 -9.63 0.07
N THR A 76 -0.76 -10.87 0.56
CA THR A 76 -1.69 -11.93 0.15
C THR A 76 -3.10 -11.63 0.62
N THR A 77 -4.04 -11.67 -0.32
CA THR A 77 -5.48 -11.40 -0.17
C THR A 77 -6.09 -12.10 1.05
N ASN A 78 -5.64 -13.32 1.38
CA ASN A 78 -6.20 -14.11 2.49
C ASN A 78 -6.13 -13.46 3.87
N LYS A 79 -5.04 -12.73 4.20
CA LYS A 79 -4.90 -12.08 5.52
C LYS A 79 -5.69 -10.77 5.62
N TRP A 80 -5.97 -10.15 4.48
CA TRP A 80 -6.67 -8.87 4.41
C TRP A 80 -8.14 -9.02 4.12
N VAL A 81 -8.57 -10.04 3.37
CA VAL A 81 -9.99 -10.36 3.18
C VAL A 81 -10.64 -10.58 4.54
N SER A 82 -9.99 -11.27 5.48
CA SER A 82 -10.54 -11.44 6.83
C SER A 82 -10.67 -10.15 7.65
N ILE A 83 -9.94 -9.08 7.30
CA ILE A 83 -9.98 -7.78 8.00
C ILE A 83 -10.86 -6.78 7.26
N LEU A 84 -10.68 -6.66 5.94
CA LEU A 84 -11.39 -5.74 5.06
C LEU A 84 -12.83 -6.18 4.81
N TYR A 85 -13.13 -7.48 4.75
CA TYR A 85 -14.50 -7.96 4.49
C TYR A 85 -15.47 -7.52 5.60
N PRO A 86 -15.21 -7.76 6.90
CA PRO A 86 -16.09 -7.26 7.95
C PRO A 86 -16.22 -5.73 7.94
N MET A 87 -15.13 -5.02 7.63
CA MET A 87 -15.15 -3.55 7.59
C MET A 87 -15.98 -3.01 6.43
N VAL A 88 -15.84 -3.57 5.24
CA VAL A 88 -16.66 -3.20 4.07
C VAL A 88 -18.12 -3.59 4.30
N GLU A 89 -18.38 -4.77 4.84
CA GLU A 89 -19.73 -5.23 5.19
C GLU A 89 -20.41 -4.29 6.18
N SER A 90 -19.72 -3.90 7.26
CA SER A 90 -20.23 -2.90 8.22
C SER A 90 -20.44 -1.51 7.62
N CYS A 91 -19.81 -1.20 6.48
CA CYS A 91 -20.04 0.07 5.79
C CYS A 91 -21.18 0.04 4.78
N LEU A 92 -21.57 -1.16 4.32
CA LEU A 92 -22.67 -1.37 3.39
C LEU A 92 -23.99 -1.68 4.09
N GLN A 93 -23.95 -2.22 5.31
CA GLN A 93 -25.11 -2.33 6.17
C GLN A 93 -25.40 -0.96 6.78
N GLU A 94 -26.16 -0.13 6.06
CA GLU A 94 -26.95 0.92 6.71
C GLU A 94 -27.94 0.21 7.63
N ASP A 95 -27.96 0.60 8.92
CA ASP A 95 -28.95 0.16 9.91
C ASP A 95 -30.35 0.16 9.25
N SER A 96 -30.88 -1.04 8.98
CA SER A 96 -32.26 -1.24 8.53
C SER A 96 -33.23 -1.06 9.67
#